data_AF-A0A965X5L3-F1
#
_entry.id   AF-A0A965X5L3-F1
#
_cell.length_a   1.000
_cell.length_b   1.000
_cell.length_c   1.000
_cell.angle_alpha   90.00
_cell.angle_beta   90.00
_cell.angle_gamma   90.00
#
_symmetry.space_group_name_H-M   'P 1'
#
loop_
_entity.id
_entity.type
_entity.pdbx_description
1 polymer ?
#
loop_
_entity_poly.entity_id
_entity_poly.type
_entity_poly.pdbx_seq_one_letter_code
_entity_poly.pdbx_strand_id
1 'polypeptide(L)'
;MKKVIPILLVVLTLTSCSTVLLTGRRQLNLVSDAELNQMSFAAYKELKDSVPLSADKVNSAMVNRVGDNLKAAVEKILVANGAESEIQNFEWEYNMFKVNQVNAFAMPGGKIAVYDGILPKT
;
A
#
# COMPACT_ATOMS: atom_id res chain seq x y z
N MET A 1 18.79 -11.33 -39.94
CA MET A 1 18.01 -10.31 -39.20
C MET A 1 16.58 -10.77 -38.85
N LYS A 2 15.81 -11.37 -39.78
CA LYS A 2 14.43 -11.85 -39.50
C LYS A 2 14.31 -12.93 -38.40
N LYS A 3 15.34 -13.76 -38.18
CA LYS A 3 15.38 -14.77 -37.10
C LYS A 3 15.77 -14.22 -35.72
N VAL A 4 16.27 -12.98 -35.64
CA VAL A 4 16.74 -12.37 -34.38
C VAL A 4 15.59 -11.71 -33.62
N ILE A 5 14.58 -11.20 -34.35
CA ILE A 5 13.36 -10.58 -33.80
C ILE A 5 12.55 -11.54 -32.92
N PRO A 6 12.21 -12.78 -33.33
CA PRO A 6 11.46 -13.69 -32.46
C PRO A 6 12.26 -14.12 -31.23
N ILE A 7 13.59 -14.23 -31.34
CA ILE A 7 14.46 -14.55 -30.20
C ILE A 7 14.49 -13.39 -29.20
N LEU A 8 14.58 -12.14 -29.68
CA LEU A 8 14.55 -10.95 -28.83
C LEU A 8 13.20 -10.81 -28.12
N LEU A 9 12.09 -11.13 -28.80
CA LEU A 9 10.75 -11.10 -28.22
C LEU A 9 10.58 -12.14 -27.11
N VAL A 10 11.11 -13.36 -27.30
CA VAL A 10 11.10 -14.44 -26.29
C VAL A 10 12.00 -14.11 -25.10
N VAL A 11 13.14 -13.45 -25.33
CA VAL A 11 14.02 -12.99 -24.24
C VAL A 11 13.34 -11.88 -23.43
N LEU A 12 12.61 -10.97 -24.07
CA LEU A 12 11.86 -9.90 -23.39
C LEU A 12 10.72 -10.44 -22.52
N THR A 13 10.08 -11.55 -22.89
CA THR A 13 9.00 -12.14 -22.09
C THR A 13 9.50 -12.96 -20.91
N LEU A 14 10.76 -13.41 -20.93
CA LEU A 14 11.37 -14.15 -19.83
C LEU A 14 11.88 -13.25 -18.68
N THR A 15 12.06 -11.95 -18.92
CA THR A 15 12.53 -10.99 -17.89
C THR A 15 11.41 -10.33 -17.08
N SER A 16 10.13 -10.58 -17.39
CA SER A 16 8.98 -9.97 -16.69
C SER A 16 8.58 -10.70 -15.39
N CYS A 17 9.30 -11.75 -15.00
CA CYS A 17 9.04 -12.48 -13.77
C CYS A 17 9.62 -11.72 -12.56
N SER A 18 8.76 -11.03 -11.82
CA SER A 18 9.15 -10.28 -10.60
C SER A 18 9.14 -11.20 -9.37
N THR A 19 10.05 -10.95 -8.41
CA THR A 19 10.09 -11.63 -7.11
C THR A 19 9.56 -10.73 -6.02
N VAL A 20 8.59 -11.21 -5.24
CA VAL A 20 8.10 -10.50 -4.06
C VAL A 20 9.17 -10.51 -2.98
N LEU A 21 9.57 -9.31 -2.57
CA LEU A 21 10.69 -9.04 -1.67
C LEU A 21 10.68 -9.83 -0.35
N LEU A 22 9.53 -9.93 0.32
CA LEU A 22 9.43 -10.57 1.63
C LEU A 22 9.13 -12.08 1.57
N THR A 23 8.45 -12.55 0.52
CA THR A 23 8.00 -13.95 0.42
C THR A 23 8.83 -14.78 -0.55
N GLY A 24 9.64 -14.15 -1.39
CA GLY A 24 10.38 -14.80 -2.48
C GLY A 24 9.49 -15.33 -3.61
N ARG A 25 8.16 -15.12 -3.54
CA ARG A 25 7.23 -15.63 -4.54
C ARG A 25 7.46 -14.97 -5.89
N ARG A 26 7.56 -15.78 -6.94
CA ARG A 26 7.64 -15.30 -8.32
C ARG A 26 6.26 -15.10 -8.91
N GLN A 27 6.00 -13.91 -9.44
CA GLN A 27 4.76 -13.59 -10.13
C GLN A 27 5.01 -12.64 -11.30
N LEU A 28 4.15 -12.74 -12.31
CA LEU A 28 4.10 -11.76 -13.38
C LEU A 28 3.44 -10.50 -12.82
N ASN A 29 4.15 -9.37 -12.84
CA ASN A 29 3.59 -8.07 -12.47
C ASN A 29 3.37 -7.25 -13.75
N LEU A 30 2.11 -6.89 -14.02
CA LEU A 30 1.74 -6.15 -15.23
C LEU A 30 1.79 -4.63 -15.02
N VAL A 31 1.77 -4.18 -13.76
CA VAL A 31 1.76 -2.78 -13.37
C VAL A 31 2.95 -2.56 -12.43
N SER A 32 3.63 -1.42 -12.60
CA SER A 32 4.76 -1.09 -11.72
C SER A 32 4.27 -0.67 -10.33
N ASP A 33 5.09 -0.89 -9.29
CA ASP A 33 4.74 -0.48 -7.92
C ASP A 33 4.55 1.04 -7.80
N ALA A 34 5.33 1.82 -8.57
CA ALA A 34 5.17 3.27 -8.64
C ALA A 34 3.80 3.69 -9.20
N GLU A 35 3.35 3.04 -10.27
CA GLU A 35 2.04 3.29 -10.87
C GLU A 35 0.91 2.85 -9.93
N LEU A 36 1.04 1.70 -9.27
CA LEU A 36 0.08 1.23 -8.26
C LEU A 36 -0.02 2.21 -7.07
N ASN A 37 1.10 2.75 -6.61
CA ASN A 37 1.12 3.75 -5.53
C ASN A 37 0.44 5.05 -5.97
N GLN A 38 0.71 5.54 -7.19
CA GLN A 38 0.04 6.74 -7.71
C GLN A 38 -1.48 6.57 -7.81
N MET A 39 -1.95 5.43 -8.32
CA MET A 39 -3.37 5.10 -8.36
C MET A 39 -3.99 5.05 -6.97
N SER A 40 -3.28 4.45 -6.00
CA SER A 40 -3.69 4.40 -4.59
C SER A 40 -3.81 5.80 -3.98
N PHE A 41 -2.86 6.69 -4.24
CA PHE A 41 -2.88 8.05 -3.70
C PHE A 41 -4.04 8.87 -4.26
N ALA A 42 -4.32 8.73 -5.56
CA ALA A 42 -5.48 9.35 -6.19
C ALA A 42 -6.80 8.82 -5.59
N ALA A 43 -6.94 7.50 -5.46
CA ALA A 43 -8.13 6.88 -4.88
C ALA A 43 -8.34 7.27 -3.40
N TYR A 44 -7.26 7.37 -2.62
CA TYR A 44 -7.36 7.81 -1.22
C TYR A 44 -7.77 9.27 -1.10
N LYS A 45 -7.27 10.12 -1.97
CA LYS A 45 -7.70 11.52 -2.04
C LYS A 45 -9.18 11.62 -2.35
N GLU A 46 -9.66 10.89 -3.36
CA GLU A 46 -11.08 10.82 -3.71
C GLU A 46 -11.95 10.33 -2.54
N LEU A 47 -11.48 9.33 -1.79
CA LEU A 47 -12.15 8.87 -0.57
C LEU A 47 -12.27 9.98 0.47
N LYS A 48 -11.20 10.73 0.73
CA LYS A 48 -11.21 11.86 1.68
C LYS A 48 -12.12 13.00 1.24
N ASP A 49 -12.22 13.24 -0.06
CA ASP A 49 -13.11 14.26 -0.60
C ASP A 49 -14.58 13.82 -0.54
N SER A 50 -14.85 12.51 -0.63
CA SER A 50 -16.20 11.93 -0.67
C SER A 50 -16.77 11.55 0.70
N VAL A 51 -15.90 11.19 1.65
CA VAL A 51 -16.29 10.67 2.96
C VAL A 51 -15.72 11.55 4.08
N PRO A 52 -16.56 12.09 4.97
CA PRO A 52 -16.10 12.94 6.04
C PRO A 52 -15.21 12.15 7.02
N LEU A 53 -14.14 12.80 7.47
CA LEU A 53 -13.34 12.33 8.60
C LEU A 53 -14.18 12.32 9.87
N SER A 54 -13.90 11.39 10.77
CA SER A 54 -14.58 11.31 12.05
C SER A 54 -14.22 12.51 12.95
N ALA A 55 -15.24 13.07 13.60
CA ALA A 55 -15.06 14.16 14.56
C ALA A 55 -14.53 13.68 15.93
N ASP A 56 -14.46 12.36 16.15
CA ASP A 56 -13.95 11.78 17.38
C ASP A 56 -12.43 11.88 17.44
N LYS A 57 -11.95 12.92 18.12
CA LYS A 57 -10.53 13.22 18.26
C LYS A 57 -9.78 12.17 19.08
N VAL A 58 -10.43 11.54 20.06
CA VAL A 58 -9.79 10.57 20.96
C VAL A 58 -9.47 9.31 20.18
N ASN A 59 -10.48 8.77 19.49
CA ASN A 59 -10.31 7.56 18.70
C ASN A 59 -9.46 7.80 17.45
N SER A 60 -9.56 8.97 16.80
CA SER A 60 -8.67 9.34 15.70
C SER A 60 -7.20 9.40 16.15
N ALA A 61 -6.92 9.97 17.33
CA ALA A 61 -5.56 10.01 17.88
C ALA A 61 -5.05 8.60 18.24
N MET A 62 -5.92 7.72 18.73
CA MET A 62 -5.59 6.31 18.95
C MET A 62 -5.22 5.61 17.64
N VAL A 63 -6.01 5.79 16.58
CA VAL A 63 -5.74 5.22 15.26
C VAL A 63 -4.38 5.69 14.73
N ASN A 64 -4.08 6.98 14.84
CA ASN A 64 -2.78 7.52 14.42
C ASN A 64 -1.63 6.89 15.21
N ARG A 65 -1.74 6.80 16.55
CA ARG A 65 -0.71 6.17 17.39
C ARG A 65 -0.47 4.71 17.01
N VAL A 66 -1.53 3.95 16.73
CA VAL A 66 -1.40 2.55 16.28
C VAL A 66 -0.75 2.51 14.89
N GLY A 67 -1.15 3.40 13.98
CA GLY A 67 -0.55 3.55 12.66
C GLY A 67 0.96 3.80 12.72
N ASP A 68 1.40 4.74 13.57
CA ASP A 68 2.82 5.06 13.76
C ASP A 68 3.62 3.85 14.30
N ASN A 69 3.05 3.12 15.27
CA ASN A 69 3.68 1.90 15.79
C ASN A 69 3.82 0.82 14.70
N LEU A 70 2.79 0.65 13.86
CA LEU A 70 2.82 -0.30 12.75
C LEU A 70 3.83 0.12 11.68
N LYS A 71 3.87 1.39 11.31
CA LYS A 71 4.88 1.93 10.39
C LYS A 71 6.29 1.65 10.87
N ALA A 72 6.60 1.97 12.13
CA ALA A 72 7.92 1.73 12.69
C ALA A 72 8.31 0.24 12.65
N ALA A 73 7.35 -0.65 12.91
CA ALA A 73 7.58 -2.09 12.81
C ALA A 73 7.81 -2.56 11.36
N VAL A 74 7.02 -2.06 10.41
CA VAL A 74 7.15 -2.40 8.98
C VAL A 74 8.48 -1.90 8.41
N GLU A 75 8.84 -0.64 8.67
CA GLU A 75 10.11 -0.06 8.22
C GLU A 75 11.30 -0.84 8.79
N LYS A 76 11.24 -1.22 10.08
CA LYS A 76 12.26 -2.08 10.69
C LYS A 76 12.40 -3.43 9.97
N ILE A 77 11.29 -4.06 9.59
CA ILE A 77 11.32 -5.32 8.83
C ILE A 77 11.93 -5.10 7.44
N LEU A 78 11.57 -4.03 6.74
CA LEU A 78 12.12 -3.71 5.42
C LEU A 78 13.64 -3.49 5.48
N VAL A 79 14.12 -2.69 6.44
CA VAL A 79 15.55 -2.48 6.66
C VAL A 79 16.27 -3.81 6.96
N ALA A 80 15.71 -4.64 7.84
CA ALA A 80 16.31 -5.93 8.19
C ALA A 80 16.40 -6.91 7.00
N ASN A 81 15.56 -6.73 5.97
CA ASN A 81 15.57 -7.53 4.75
C ASN A 81 16.32 -6.84 3.58
N GLY A 82 17.07 -5.77 3.84
CA GLY A 82 17.84 -5.04 2.82
C GLY A 82 16.98 -4.25 1.84
N ALA A 83 15.74 -3.93 2.22
CA ALA A 83 14.73 -3.27 1.40
C ALA A 83 14.45 -1.82 1.83
N GLU A 84 15.43 -1.15 2.40
CA GLU A 84 15.28 0.23 2.87
C GLU A 84 14.85 1.18 1.76
N SER A 85 15.28 0.93 0.52
CA SER A 85 14.85 1.70 -0.66
C SER A 85 13.35 1.61 -0.95
N GLU A 86 12.63 0.62 -0.40
CA GLU A 86 11.17 0.57 -0.56
C GLU A 86 10.45 1.56 0.35
N ILE A 87 11.08 1.96 1.46
CA ILE A 87 10.46 2.87 2.44
C ILE A 87 10.14 4.23 1.81
N GLN A 88 10.98 4.69 0.88
CA GLN A 88 10.78 5.95 0.16
C GLN A 88 9.52 5.95 -0.74
N ASN A 89 8.97 4.78 -1.03
CA ASN A 89 7.77 4.61 -1.85
C ASN A 89 6.47 4.74 -1.01
N PHE A 90 6.58 4.85 0.33
CA PHE A 90 5.44 5.00 1.22
C PHE A 90 5.18 6.47 1.59
N GLU A 91 3.95 6.92 1.38
CA GLU A 91 3.43 8.16 1.92
C GLU A 91 2.40 7.84 3.01
N TRP A 92 2.91 7.38 4.15
CA TRP A 92 2.08 6.93 5.27
C TRP A 92 1.02 7.96 5.66
N GLU A 93 -0.24 7.53 5.63
CA GLU A 93 -1.36 8.35 6.04
C GLU A 93 -2.45 7.47 6.64
N TYR A 94 -2.88 7.83 7.84
CA TYR A 94 -3.91 7.10 8.59
C TYR A 94 -5.04 8.07 8.87
N ASN A 95 -6.25 7.69 8.49
CA ASN A 95 -7.43 8.51 8.77
C ASN A 95 -8.57 7.64 9.26
N MET A 96 -9.33 8.20 10.20
CA MET A 96 -10.59 7.63 10.64
C MET A 96 -11.74 8.33 9.94
N PHE A 97 -12.59 7.57 9.26
CA PHE A 97 -13.72 8.05 8.49
C PHE A 97 -15.03 7.81 9.25
N LYS A 98 -15.98 8.73 9.10
CA LYS A 98 -17.31 8.66 9.71
C LYS A 98 -18.21 7.73 8.88
N VAL A 99 -18.13 6.44 9.13
CA VAL A 99 -18.90 5.41 8.41
C VAL A 99 -19.31 4.31 9.38
N ASN A 100 -20.61 4.09 9.56
CA ASN A 100 -21.15 3.08 10.49
C ASN A 100 -20.95 1.61 10.02
N GLN A 101 -20.12 1.39 9.01
CA GLN A 101 -19.78 0.05 8.55
C GLN A 101 -18.56 -0.45 9.34
N VAL A 102 -18.60 -1.72 9.76
CA VAL A 102 -17.47 -2.39 10.40
C VAL A 102 -16.42 -2.70 9.33
N ASN A 103 -15.45 -1.80 9.13
CA ASN A 103 -14.42 -1.98 8.10
C ASN A 103 -13.13 -1.19 8.39
N ALA A 104 -12.02 -1.70 7.89
CA ALA A 104 -10.74 -1.00 7.78
C ALA A 104 -9.94 -1.65 6.65
N PHE A 105 -9.20 -0.85 5.88
CA PHE A 105 -8.40 -1.35 4.76
C PHE A 105 -7.13 -0.54 4.57
N ALA A 106 -6.14 -1.18 3.94
CA ALA A 106 -4.86 -0.59 3.56
C ALA A 106 -4.72 -0.61 2.04
N MET A 107 -4.23 0.49 1.48
CA MET A 107 -3.92 0.63 0.06
C MET A 107 -2.41 0.81 -0.15
N PRO A 108 -1.90 0.54 -1.37
CA PRO A 108 -0.49 0.69 -1.70
C PRO A 108 0.10 2.05 -1.28
N GLY A 109 1.39 2.06 -0.93
CA GLY A 109 2.10 3.26 -0.49
C GLY A 109 1.68 3.80 0.88
N GLY A 110 1.07 2.97 1.74
CA GLY A 110 0.88 3.30 3.17
C GLY A 110 -0.36 4.12 3.49
N LYS A 111 -1.38 4.11 2.63
CA LYS A 111 -2.66 4.78 2.87
C LYS A 111 -3.59 3.83 3.63
N ILE A 112 -4.00 4.19 4.83
CA ILE A 112 -4.86 3.37 5.69
C ILE A 112 -6.16 4.12 5.99
N ALA A 113 -7.29 3.43 5.80
CA ALA A 113 -8.62 3.93 6.13
C ALA A 113 -9.24 3.05 7.22
N VAL A 114 -9.70 3.69 8.29
CA VAL A 114 -10.42 3.03 9.38
C VAL A 114 -11.80 3.64 9.49
N TYR A 115 -12.85 2.83 9.49
CA TYR A 115 -14.21 3.34 9.69
C TYR A 115 -14.55 3.31 11.17
N ASP A 116 -15.15 4.38 11.68
CA ASP A 116 -15.50 4.46 13.10
C ASP A 116 -16.48 3.36 13.55
N GLY A 117 -17.30 2.84 12.62
CA GLY A 117 -18.16 1.68 12.85
C GLY A 117 -17.43 0.40 13.29
N ILE A 118 -16.12 0.27 13.07
CA ILE A 118 -15.34 -0.89 13.52
C ILE A 118 -15.05 -0.86 15.04
N LEU A 119 -14.95 0.32 15.65
CA LEU A 119 -14.45 0.48 17.02
C LEU A 119 -15.32 -0.16 18.11
N PRO A 120 -16.67 -0.16 18.03
CA PRO A 120 -17.49 -0.86 19.02
C PRO A 120 -17.35 -2.39 19.00
N LYS A 121 -16.60 -2.96 18.05
CA LYS A 121 -16.38 -4.40 17.87
C LYS A 121 -14.97 -4.85 18.26
N THR A 122 -14.11 -3.92 18.65
CA THR A 122 -12.75 -4.17 19.16
C THR A 122 -12.75 -4.18 20.68
#